data_AF-A0A7S2K9P0-F1
#
_entry.id   AF-A0A7S2K9P0-F1
#
_cell.length_a   1.000
_cell.length_b   1.000
_cell.length_c   1.000
_cell.angle_alpha   90.00
_cell.angle_beta   90.00
_cell.angle_gamma   90.00
#
_symmetry.space_group_name_H-M   'P 1'
#
loop_
_entity.id
_entity.type
_entity.pdbx_description
1 polymer ?
#
loop_
_entity_poly.entity_id
_entity_poly.type
_entity_poly.pdbx_seq_one_letter_code
_entity_poly.pdbx_strand_id
1 'polypeptide(L)'
;EAATMYQCFMDFDAGDGESNEFGHVTSLKSGGTSGDSVPSVLAYVTVRLAHLSHDAMGDSKAAARLYRDATKIDPLPSSVAYSGIGTSIEASKKKGDDADDNLDQAIEAYKHAYEISPNNYHTTFSLAVALERRGYTE
;
A
#
# COMPACT_ATOMS: atom_id res chain seq x y z
N GLU A 1 9.74 14.77 -2.40
CA GLU A 1 10.56 14.51 -3.61
C GLU A 1 11.94 13.94 -3.29
N ALA A 2 12.81 14.61 -2.52
CA ALA A 2 14.12 14.05 -2.14
C ALA A 2 14.00 12.73 -1.35
N ALA A 3 13.07 12.64 -0.41
CA ALA A 3 12.77 11.41 0.33
C ALA A 3 12.21 10.30 -0.58
N THR A 4 11.42 10.68 -1.60
CA THR A 4 10.80 9.73 -2.54
C THR A 4 11.86 9.10 -3.45
N MET A 5 12.76 9.92 -4.01
CA MET A 5 13.92 9.48 -4.78
C MET A 5 14.92 8.69 -3.94
N TYR A 6 15.11 9.07 -2.67
CA TYR A 6 15.97 8.34 -1.74
C TYR A 6 15.38 6.97 -1.39
N GLN A 7 14.07 6.88 -1.16
CA GLN A 7 13.40 5.60 -0.96
C GLN A 7 13.49 4.73 -2.24
N CYS A 8 13.35 5.30 -3.45
CA CYS A 8 13.61 4.57 -4.69
C CYS A 8 15.04 3.98 -4.74
N PHE A 9 16.04 4.74 -4.27
CA PHE A 9 17.44 4.31 -4.23
C PHE A 9 17.67 3.22 -3.18
N MET A 10 17.10 3.36 -1.98
CA MET A 10 17.19 2.35 -0.92
C MET A 10 16.49 1.04 -1.31
N ASP A 11 15.31 1.15 -1.93
CA ASP A 11 14.56 -0.01 -2.45
C ASP A 11 15.40 -0.72 -3.54
N PHE A 12 16.12 0.02 -4.40
CA PHE A 12 16.99 -0.55 -5.43
C PHE A 12 18.23 -1.28 -4.87
N ASP A 13 18.80 -0.81 -3.75
CA ASP A 13 20.06 -1.32 -3.18
C ASP A 13 19.87 -2.41 -2.11
N ALA A 14 18.63 -2.74 -1.76
CA ALA A 14 18.30 -3.86 -0.88
C ALA A 14 18.68 -5.20 -1.56
N GLY A 15 19.90 -5.68 -1.30
CA GLY A 15 20.41 -6.96 -1.78
C GLY A 15 19.53 -8.16 -1.34
N ASP A 16 19.84 -9.33 -1.90
CA ASP A 16 19.07 -10.60 -1.91
C ASP A 16 18.49 -11.13 -0.56
N GLY A 17 18.69 -10.44 0.57
CA GLY A 17 18.23 -10.85 1.91
C GLY A 17 17.09 -10.02 2.53
N GLU A 18 16.77 -8.82 2.04
CA GLU A 18 15.61 -8.03 2.50
C GLU A 18 14.54 -7.99 1.42
N SER A 19 13.29 -8.32 1.76
CA SER A 19 12.17 -8.30 0.82
C SER A 19 11.86 -6.85 0.42
N ASN A 20 12.38 -6.40 -0.72
CA ASN A 20 11.98 -5.13 -1.31
C ASN A 20 10.50 -5.24 -1.77
N GLU A 21 9.63 -4.50 -1.08
CA GLU A 21 8.18 -4.45 -1.32
C GLU A 21 7.81 -3.99 -2.73
N PHE A 22 8.74 -3.28 -3.39
CA PHE A 22 8.64 -2.81 -4.77
C PHE A 22 9.63 -3.50 -5.72
N GLY A 23 10.16 -4.68 -5.37
CA GLY A 23 11.09 -5.43 -6.22
C GLY A 23 10.54 -5.73 -7.62
N HIS A 24 9.21 -5.84 -7.76
CA HIS A 24 8.52 -6.02 -9.04
C HIS A 24 8.69 -4.83 -10.02
N VAL A 25 9.06 -3.64 -9.53
CA VAL A 25 9.23 -2.41 -10.34
C VAL A 25 10.63 -1.81 -10.27
N THR A 26 11.37 -2.05 -9.20
CA THR A 26 12.75 -1.54 -9.05
C THR A 26 13.78 -2.48 -9.69
N SER A 27 13.43 -3.76 -9.89
CA SER A 27 14.33 -4.80 -10.45
C SER A 27 13.99 -5.16 -11.90
N LEU A 28 13.45 -4.20 -12.66
CA LEU A 28 13.13 -4.39 -14.08
C LEU A 28 14.40 -4.69 -14.88
N LYS A 29 14.58 -5.95 -15.27
CA LYS A 29 15.69 -6.35 -16.16
C LYS A 29 15.54 -5.61 -17.49
N SER A 30 16.68 -5.17 -18.06
CA SER A 30 16.79 -4.56 -19.39
C SER A 30 16.17 -5.39 -20.54
N GLY A 31 15.73 -6.62 -20.30
CA GLY A 31 15.16 -7.54 -21.30
C GLY A 31 13.81 -8.18 -20.91
N GLY A 32 13.09 -7.66 -19.90
CA GLY A 32 11.70 -8.06 -19.68
C GLY A 32 10.83 -7.65 -20.88
N THR A 33 9.85 -8.49 -21.26
CA THR A 33 8.87 -8.13 -22.29
C THR A 33 8.23 -6.80 -21.90
N SER A 34 8.34 -5.81 -22.79
CA SER A 34 7.93 -4.41 -22.55
C SER A 34 6.47 -4.22 -22.13
N GLY A 35 5.64 -5.26 -22.24
CA GLY A 35 4.23 -5.26 -21.82
C GLY A 35 4.01 -5.25 -20.30
N ASP A 36 4.85 -5.92 -19.51
CA ASP A 36 4.60 -6.09 -18.06
C ASP A 36 5.29 -5.01 -17.21
N SER A 37 6.32 -4.35 -17.77
CA SER A 37 7.06 -3.29 -17.07
C SER A 37 6.27 -1.99 -16.96
N VAL A 38 5.49 -1.63 -17.99
CA VAL A 38 4.75 -0.36 -18.02
C VAL A 38 3.64 -0.30 -16.96
N PRO A 39 2.75 -1.31 -16.83
CA PRO A 39 1.73 -1.32 -15.78
C PRO A 39 2.35 -1.30 -14.38
N SER A 40 3.41 -2.08 -14.16
CA SER A 40 4.10 -2.13 -12.87
C SER A 40 4.67 -0.75 -12.50
N VAL A 41 5.40 -0.08 -13.41
CA VAL A 41 5.92 1.28 -13.16
C VAL A 41 4.79 2.27 -12.90
N LEU A 42 3.68 2.18 -13.63
CA LEU A 42 2.52 3.04 -13.41
C LEU A 42 1.91 2.79 -12.02
N ALA A 43 1.76 1.54 -11.60
CA ALA A 43 1.27 1.19 -10.28
C ALA A 43 2.16 1.79 -9.18
N TYR A 44 3.48 1.67 -9.32
CA TYR A 44 4.44 2.26 -8.39
C TYR A 44 4.32 3.77 -8.27
N VAL A 45 4.28 4.48 -9.40
CA VAL A 45 4.11 5.94 -9.40
C VAL A 45 2.77 6.32 -8.76
N THR A 46 1.72 5.51 -9.00
CA THR A 46 0.40 5.71 -8.40
C THR A 46 0.45 5.53 -6.87
N VAL A 47 1.18 4.54 -6.35
CA VAL A 47 1.44 4.34 -4.92
C VAL A 47 2.20 5.54 -4.31
N ARG A 48 3.23 6.05 -5.00
CA ARG A 48 3.97 7.24 -4.54
C ARG A 48 3.08 8.49 -4.50
N LEU A 49 2.20 8.66 -5.50
CA LEU A 49 1.22 9.74 -5.52
C LEU A 49 0.18 9.61 -4.40
N ALA A 50 -0.21 8.37 -4.06
CA ALA A 50 -1.11 8.10 -2.94
C ALA A 50 -0.48 8.53 -1.60
N HIS A 51 0.78 8.18 -1.34
CA HIS A 51 1.52 8.67 -0.17
C HIS A 51 1.56 10.20 -0.12
N LEU A 52 1.89 10.86 -1.23
CA LEU A 52 1.93 12.32 -1.27
C LEU A 52 0.56 12.94 -0.97
N SER A 53 -0.51 12.34 -1.48
CA SER A 53 -1.88 12.77 -1.21
C SER A 53 -2.26 12.61 0.26
N HIS A 54 -1.81 11.54 0.89
CA HIS A 54 -2.06 11.28 2.30
C HIS A 54 -1.23 12.22 3.20
N ASP A 55 0.09 12.22 3.04
CA ASP A 55 1.01 12.84 4.00
C ASP A 55 1.16 14.35 3.82
N ALA A 56 1.24 14.82 2.57
CA ALA A 56 1.48 16.24 2.29
C ALA A 56 0.18 17.02 2.10
N MET A 57 -0.84 16.39 1.52
CA MET A 57 -2.11 17.07 1.21
C MET A 57 -3.21 16.78 2.25
N GLY A 58 -3.04 15.76 3.10
CA GLY A 58 -4.06 15.35 4.06
C GLY A 58 -5.34 14.81 3.42
N ASP A 59 -5.31 14.49 2.14
CA ASP A 59 -6.47 13.98 1.39
C ASP A 59 -6.45 12.44 1.38
N SER A 60 -6.80 11.86 2.53
CA SER A 60 -6.86 10.41 2.69
C SER A 60 -7.92 9.76 1.77
N LYS A 61 -8.94 10.50 1.31
CA LYS A 61 -9.92 9.95 0.36
C LYS A 61 -9.31 9.79 -1.03
N ALA A 62 -8.56 10.79 -1.49
CA ALA A 62 -7.80 10.68 -2.74
C ALA A 62 -6.74 9.57 -2.65
N ALA A 63 -6.01 9.51 -1.53
CA ALA A 63 -5.03 8.45 -1.29
C ALA A 63 -5.66 7.04 -1.38
N ALA A 64 -6.79 6.80 -0.72
CA ALA A 64 -7.50 5.51 -0.78
C ALA A 64 -7.93 5.13 -2.21
N ARG A 65 -8.27 6.10 -3.06
CA ARG A 65 -8.59 5.84 -4.48
C ARG A 65 -7.34 5.46 -5.26
N LEU A 66 -6.26 6.23 -5.09
CA LEU A 66 -4.99 5.98 -5.79
C LEU A 66 -4.40 4.62 -5.42
N TYR A 67 -4.41 4.24 -4.14
CA TYR A 67 -3.96 2.90 -3.74
C TYR A 67 -4.81 1.78 -4.37
N ARG A 68 -6.14 1.94 -4.41
CA ARG A 68 -7.04 0.98 -5.09
C ARG A 68 -6.80 0.92 -6.60
N ASP A 69 -6.41 2.02 -7.22
CA ASP A 69 -6.11 2.01 -8.65
C ASP A 69 -4.75 1.36 -8.90
N ALA A 70 -3.77 1.59 -8.03
CA ALA A 70 -2.50 0.87 -8.08
C ALA A 70 -2.69 -0.64 -8.02
N THR A 71 -3.52 -1.18 -7.11
CA THR A 71 -3.77 -2.63 -7.02
C THR A 71 -4.47 -3.22 -8.25
N LYS A 72 -5.18 -2.42 -9.04
CA LYS A 72 -5.81 -2.86 -10.30
C LYS A 72 -4.86 -2.80 -11.49
N ILE A 73 -3.95 -1.83 -11.48
CA ILE A 73 -2.98 -1.60 -12.56
C ILE A 73 -1.85 -2.61 -12.46
N ASP A 74 -1.42 -2.90 -11.24
CA ASP A 74 -0.28 -3.76 -10.96
C ASP A 74 -0.57 -5.22 -11.32
N PRO A 75 0.21 -5.86 -12.21
CA PRO A 75 0.12 -7.29 -12.47
C PRO A 75 0.49 -8.13 -11.25
N LEU A 76 1.28 -7.57 -10.32
CA LEU A 76 1.67 -8.20 -9.06
C LEU A 76 1.57 -7.18 -7.90
N PRO A 77 0.35 -6.91 -7.40
CA PRO A 77 0.11 -5.89 -6.39
C PRO A 77 0.99 -6.04 -5.14
N SER A 78 1.62 -4.94 -4.73
CA SER A 78 2.38 -4.89 -3.46
C SER A 78 1.49 -4.89 -2.21
N SER A 79 2.01 -5.44 -1.11
CA SER A 79 1.39 -5.33 0.21
C SER A 79 1.18 -3.88 0.65
N VAL A 80 2.09 -2.97 0.25
CA VAL A 80 2.02 -1.53 0.55
C VAL A 80 0.80 -0.87 -0.05
N ALA A 81 0.40 -1.26 -1.26
CA ALA A 81 -0.80 -0.70 -1.88
C ALA A 81 -2.04 -1.06 -1.04
N TYR A 82 -2.15 -2.30 -0.60
CA TYR A 82 -3.26 -2.74 0.24
C TYR A 82 -3.25 -2.13 1.65
N SER A 83 -2.10 -2.06 2.33
CA SER A 83 -2.00 -1.41 3.64
C SER A 83 -2.27 0.10 3.56
N GLY A 84 -1.89 0.74 2.45
CA GLY A 84 -2.21 2.12 2.13
C GLY A 84 -3.71 2.37 1.96
N ILE A 85 -4.47 1.42 1.40
CA ILE A 85 -5.95 1.49 1.34
C ILE A 85 -6.51 1.54 2.77
N GLY A 86 -6.13 0.60 3.63
CA GLY A 86 -6.64 0.53 5.01
C GLY A 86 -6.33 1.80 5.80
N THR A 87 -5.07 2.24 5.78
CA THR A 87 -4.60 3.45 6.48
C THR A 87 -5.36 4.69 6.01
N SER A 88 -5.57 4.80 4.70
CA SER A 88 -6.27 5.94 4.10
C SER A 88 -7.77 5.93 4.42
N ILE A 89 -8.42 4.76 4.48
CA ILE A 89 -9.81 4.64 4.90
C ILE A 89 -9.97 5.06 6.36
N GLU A 90 -9.11 4.55 7.25
CA GLU A 90 -9.15 4.91 8.68
C GLU A 90 -8.90 6.40 8.91
N ALA A 91 -7.95 7.00 8.20
CA ALA A 91 -7.67 8.44 8.28
C ALA A 91 -8.81 9.29 7.69
N SER A 92 -9.53 8.76 6.69
CA SER A 92 -10.68 9.45 6.09
C SER A 92 -11.95 9.41 6.94
N LYS A 93 -11.95 8.63 8.04
CA LYS A 93 -13.07 8.43 8.94
C LYS A 93 -13.49 9.76 9.58
N LYS A 94 -14.69 10.23 9.24
CA LYS A 94 -15.40 11.24 10.05
C LYS A 94 -16.21 10.50 11.12
N LYS A 95 -16.28 11.05 12.33
CA LYS A 95 -17.21 10.55 13.36
C LYS A 95 -18.63 10.57 12.80
N GLY A 96 -19.30 9.43 12.71
CA GLY A 96 -20.63 9.28 12.11
C GLY A 96 -20.99 7.82 11.83
N ASP A 97 -22.14 7.63 11.19
CA ASP A 97 -22.81 6.32 11.07
C ASP A 97 -22.08 5.29 10.19
N ASP A 98 -21.24 5.72 9.24
CA ASP A 98 -20.47 4.82 8.34
C ASP A 98 -19.14 4.32 8.98
N ALA A 99 -18.99 4.51 10.29
CA ALA A 99 -17.74 4.25 10.99
C ALA A 99 -17.33 2.77 11.00
N ASP A 100 -18.31 1.87 11.05
CA ASP A 100 -18.12 0.43 11.11
C ASP A 100 -17.84 -0.14 9.72
N ASP A 101 -18.60 0.27 8.71
CA ASP A 101 -18.39 -0.15 7.31
C ASP A 101 -16.99 0.24 6.79
N ASN A 102 -16.51 1.43 7.16
CA ASN A 102 -15.15 1.85 6.82
C ASN A 102 -14.10 1.04 7.57
N LEU A 103 -14.37 0.66 8.82
CA LEU A 103 -13.45 -0.16 9.60
C LEU A 103 -13.36 -1.59 9.03
N ASP A 104 -14.48 -2.18 8.61
CA ASP A 104 -14.50 -3.48 7.94
C ASP A 104 -13.75 -3.44 6.62
N GLN A 105 -13.95 -2.41 5.80
CA GLN A 105 -13.18 -2.24 4.55
C GLN A 105 -11.67 -2.09 4.80
N ALA A 106 -11.27 -1.42 5.88
CA ALA A 106 -9.87 -1.29 6.25
C ALA A 106 -9.27 -2.64 6.69
N ILE A 107 -10.01 -3.42 7.49
CA ILE A 107 -9.61 -4.76 7.92
C ILE A 107 -9.39 -5.67 6.71
N GLU A 108 -10.33 -5.70 5.75
CA GLU A 108 -10.17 -6.51 4.54
C GLU A 108 -8.96 -6.09 3.71
N ALA A 109 -8.69 -4.78 3.60
CA ALA A 109 -7.49 -4.31 2.94
C ALA A 109 -6.20 -4.75 3.66
N TYR A 110 -6.16 -4.67 4.99
CA TYR A 110 -5.00 -5.15 5.76
C TYR A 110 -4.82 -6.67 5.69
N LYS A 111 -5.90 -7.45 5.62
CA LYS A 111 -5.82 -8.91 5.39
C LYS A 111 -5.15 -9.23 4.06
N HIS A 112 -5.54 -8.56 2.98
CA HIS A 112 -4.86 -8.73 1.69
C HIS A 112 -3.38 -8.34 1.75
N ALA A 113 -3.04 -7.25 2.43
CA ALA A 113 -1.64 -6.87 2.63
C ALA A 113 -0.86 -7.95 3.41
N TYR A 114 -1.48 -8.55 4.42
CA TYR A 114 -0.91 -9.62 5.23
C TYR A 114 -0.74 -10.93 4.46
N GLU A 115 -1.70 -11.28 3.59
CA GLU A 115 -1.60 -12.44 2.70
C GLU A 115 -0.40 -12.34 1.76
N ILE A 116 -0.07 -11.13 1.29
CA ILE A 116 1.05 -10.86 0.38
C ILE A 116 2.38 -10.85 1.13
N SER A 117 2.43 -10.21 2.31
CA SER A 117 3.64 -10.10 3.13
C SER A 117 3.31 -10.27 4.61
N PRO A 118 3.23 -11.52 5.11
CA PRO A 118 2.85 -11.81 6.50
C PRO A 118 3.93 -11.37 7.50
N ASN A 119 5.16 -11.19 7.04
CA ASN A 119 6.29 -10.74 7.85
C ASN A 119 6.37 -9.21 7.97
N ASN A 120 5.49 -8.45 7.30
CA ASN A 120 5.46 -7.00 7.44
C ASN A 120 4.81 -6.60 8.77
N TYR A 121 5.64 -6.14 9.71
CA TYR A 121 5.21 -5.75 11.06
C TYR A 121 4.25 -4.55 11.06
N HIS A 122 4.35 -3.61 10.12
CA HIS A 122 3.43 -2.48 10.02
C HIS A 122 2.03 -2.94 9.65
N THR A 123 1.91 -3.86 8.69
CA THR A 123 0.65 -4.47 8.30
C THR A 123 0.04 -5.26 9.44
N THR A 124 0.83 -6.12 10.09
CA THR A 124 0.36 -6.94 11.22
C THR A 124 -0.12 -6.07 12.39
N PHE A 125 0.63 -5.01 12.72
CA PHE A 125 0.23 -4.05 13.75
C PHE A 125 -1.07 -3.33 13.38
N SER A 126 -1.19 -2.84 12.15
CA SER A 126 -2.37 -2.09 11.70
C SER A 126 -3.63 -2.98 11.65
N LEU A 127 -3.48 -4.23 11.18
CA LEU A 127 -4.55 -5.23 11.20
C LEU A 127 -5.01 -5.52 12.64
N ALA A 128 -4.07 -5.75 13.56
CA ALA A 128 -4.39 -6.03 14.97
C ALA A 128 -5.16 -4.87 15.62
N VAL A 129 -4.70 -3.62 15.40
CA VAL A 129 -5.38 -2.42 15.92
C VAL A 129 -6.79 -2.28 15.33
N ALA A 130 -6.95 -2.54 14.03
CA ALA A 130 -8.26 -2.45 13.38
C ALA A 130 -9.24 -3.53 13.91
N LEU A 131 -8.77 -4.77 14.11
CA LEU A 131 -9.56 -5.86 14.69
C LEU A 131 -9.96 -5.56 16.14
N GLU A 132 -9.03 -5.07 16.96
CA GLU A 132 -9.32 -4.64 18.34
C GLU A 132 -10.41 -3.56 18.37
N ARG A 133 -10.30 -2.55 17.52
CA ARG A 133 -11.32 -1.47 17.40
C ARG A 133 -12.69 -1.99 16.97
N ARG A 134 -12.73 -3.07 16.19
CA ARG A 134 -13.97 -3.70 15.74
C ARG A 134 -14.59 -4.62 16.81
N GLY A 135 -13.84 -4.92 17.86
CA GLY A 135 -14.25 -5.85 18.92
C GLY A 135 -14.00 -7.32 18.57
N TYR A 136 -13.25 -7.60 17.51
CA TYR A 136 -12.78 -8.95 17.20
C TYR A 136 -11.52 -9.23 18.01
N THR A 137 -11.72 -9.64 19.26
CA THR A 137 -10.69 -10.24 20.09
C THR A 137 -10.86 -11.77 20.02
N GLU A 138 -10.13 -12.43 19.12
CA GLU A 138 -9.93 -13.88 19.15
C GLU A 138 -8.52 -14.21 19.61
#